data_AF-A0A978TXD9-F1
#
_entry.id   AF-A0A978TXD9-F1
#
_cell.length_a   1.000
_cell.length_b   1.000
_cell.length_c   1.000
_cell.angle_alpha   90.00
_cell.angle_beta   90.00
_cell.angle_gamma   90.00
#
_symmetry.space_group_name_H-M   'P 1'
#
loop_
_entity.id
_entity.type
_entity.pdbx_description
1 polymer ?
#
loop_
_entity_poly.entity_id
_entity_poly.type
_entity_poly.pdbx_seq_one_letter_code
_entity_poly.pdbx_strand_id
1 'polypeptide(L)'
;MDFSDLEAAIATQSWEQTPGEDLQTEELQDRMHQFQNATLEEIRELMETAVESYALLSPSLPDALKHKARREIEFLEGLFQARLNTLILTFRGRQSSDLDWQMA
;
A
#
# COMPACT_ATOMS: atom_id res chain seq x y z
N MET A 1 -23.53 4.22 -16.16
CA MET A 1 -22.12 3.84 -16.29
C MET A 1 -22.11 2.46 -16.88
N ASP A 2 -21.78 2.39 -18.17
CA ASP A 2 -21.63 1.17 -18.94
C ASP A 2 -20.16 0.69 -18.84
N PHE A 3 -19.91 -0.61 -19.03
CA PHE A 3 -18.57 -1.21 -19.01
C PHE A 3 -17.64 -0.55 -20.03
N SER A 4 -18.22 -0.05 -21.12
CA SER A 4 -17.59 0.75 -22.18
C SER A 4 -16.99 2.06 -21.68
N ASP A 5 -17.63 2.71 -20.68
CA ASP A 5 -17.11 3.94 -20.08
C ASP A 5 -15.87 3.64 -19.22
N LEU A 6 -15.82 2.45 -18.61
CA LEU A 6 -14.69 1.98 -17.82
C LEU A 6 -13.49 1.64 -18.71
N GLU A 7 -13.70 0.94 -19.82
CA GLU A 7 -12.65 0.67 -20.82
C GLU A 7 -12.09 1.95 -21.44
N ALA A 8 -12.96 2.92 -21.75
CA ALA A 8 -12.54 4.20 -22.31
C ALA A 8 -11.69 5.02 -21.31
N ALA A 9 -12.03 4.99 -20.03
CA ALA A 9 -11.27 5.65 -18.97
C ALA A 9 -9.90 4.98 -18.73
N ILE A 10 -9.83 3.66 -18.88
CA ILE A 10 -8.57 2.90 -18.80
C ILE A 10 -7.70 3.16 -20.03
N ALA A 11 -8.30 3.31 -21.22
CA ALA A 11 -7.57 3.54 -22.48
C ALA A 11 -7.03 4.97 -22.64
N THR A 12 -7.64 5.97 -22.00
CA THR A 12 -7.18 7.38 -22.06
C THR A 12 -6.11 7.74 -21.04
N GLN A 13 -5.88 6.90 -20.02
CA GLN A 13 -4.67 7.02 -19.22
C GLN A 13 -3.49 6.60 -20.10
N SER A 14 -2.69 7.57 -20.55
CA SER A 14 -1.46 7.31 -21.27
C SER A 14 -0.51 6.55 -20.34
N TRP A 15 -0.49 5.22 -20.46
CA TRP A 15 0.31 4.31 -19.63
C TRP A 15 1.77 4.21 -20.11
N GLU A 16 2.24 5.19 -20.87
CA GLU A 16 3.65 5.35 -21.26
C GLU A 16 4.35 6.34 -20.33
N GLN A 17 4.42 6.02 -19.05
CA GLN A 17 5.45 6.59 -18.19
C GLN A 17 6.14 5.43 -17.47
N THR A 18 7.20 4.93 -18.09
CA THR A 18 8.27 4.26 -17.37
C THR A 18 8.76 5.25 -16.30
N PRO A 19 8.52 5.00 -15.00
CA PRO A 19 8.88 5.98 -13.98
C PRO A 19 10.39 5.91 -13.80
N GLY A 20 11.08 7.00 -14.16
CA GLY A 20 12.45 7.23 -13.70
C GLY A 20 12.47 7.19 -12.17
N GLU A 21 13.53 6.61 -11.60
CA GLU A 21 13.65 6.30 -10.16
C GLU A 21 13.36 7.49 -9.23
N ASP A 22 13.55 8.73 -9.68
CA ASP A 22 13.28 9.94 -8.88
C ASP A 22 11.78 10.27 -8.71
N LEU A 23 10.93 9.96 -9.69
CA LEU A 23 9.47 10.22 -9.61
C LEU A 23 8.74 9.22 -8.70
N GLN A 24 9.35 8.06 -8.44
CA GLN A 24 8.77 7.04 -7.56
C GLN A 24 8.70 7.50 -6.10
N THR A 25 9.58 8.42 -5.69
CA THR A 25 9.68 8.86 -4.30
C THR A 25 8.55 9.83 -3.88
N GLU A 26 8.18 10.79 -4.73
CA GLU A 26 7.08 11.72 -4.46
C GLU A 26 5.72 11.00 -4.53
N GLU A 27 5.50 10.18 -5.57
CA GLU A 27 4.27 9.40 -5.71
C GLU A 27 4.06 8.45 -4.52
N LEU A 28 5.15 7.83 -4.03
CA LEU A 28 5.09 6.93 -2.89
C LEU A 28 4.84 7.69 -1.57
N GLN A 29 5.40 8.89 -1.39
CA GLN A 29 5.08 9.75 -0.24
C GLN A 29 3.62 10.21 -0.26
N ASP A 30 3.12 10.68 -1.41
CA ASP A 30 1.73 11.09 -1.56
C ASP A 30 0.77 9.93 -1.29
N ARG A 31 1.11 8.74 -1.77
CA ARG A 31 0.35 7.53 -1.47
C ARG A 31 0.41 7.17 0.01
N MET A 32 1.58 7.25 0.67
CA MET A 32 1.67 7.04 2.11
C MET A 32 0.83 8.04 2.90
N HIS A 33 0.72 9.30 2.45
CA HIS A 33 -0.17 10.30 3.04
C HIS A 33 -1.65 9.90 2.93
N GLN A 34 -2.08 9.30 1.83
CA GLN A 34 -3.46 8.80 1.68
C GLN A 34 -3.81 7.74 2.73
N PHE A 35 -2.83 6.93 3.13
CA PHE A 35 -3.01 5.89 4.15
C PHE A 35 -2.55 6.31 5.55
N GLN A 36 -2.26 7.59 5.78
CA GLN A 36 -1.75 8.08 7.08
C GLN A 36 -2.70 7.75 8.25
N ASN A 37 -4.01 7.73 7.98
CA ASN A 37 -5.05 7.48 8.97
C ASN A 37 -5.49 6.02 9.02
N ALA A 38 -5.02 5.17 8.11
CA ALA A 38 -5.37 3.76 8.11
C ALA A 38 -4.76 3.06 9.34
N THR A 39 -5.58 2.25 9.98
CA THR A 39 -5.20 1.31 11.04
C THR A 39 -4.53 0.08 10.43
N LEU A 40 -3.83 -0.69 11.26
CA LEU A 40 -3.24 -1.96 10.80
C LEU A 40 -4.31 -2.94 10.29
N GLU A 41 -5.48 -2.97 10.94
CA GLU A 41 -6.57 -3.86 10.54
C GLU A 41 -7.12 -3.47 9.16
N GLU A 42 -7.36 -2.17 8.92
CA GLU A 42 -7.82 -1.69 7.61
C GLU A 42 -6.81 -1.98 6.50
N ILE A 43 -5.50 -1.81 6.77
CA ILE A 43 -4.45 -2.14 5.80
C ILE A 43 -4.44 -3.66 5.53
N ARG A 44 -4.62 -4.48 6.56
CA ARG A 44 -4.71 -5.94 6.42
C ARG A 44 -5.93 -6.35 5.58
N GLU A 45 -7.12 -5.83 5.88
CA GLU A 45 -8.35 -6.12 5.13
C GLU A 45 -8.22 -5.74 3.65
N LEU A 46 -7.60 -4.59 3.36
CA LEU A 46 -7.29 -4.15 2.00
C LEU A 46 -6.35 -5.12 1.29
N MET A 47 -5.30 -5.56 1.98
CA MET A 47 -4.34 -6.53 1.44
C MET A 47 -4.99 -7.89 1.17
N GLU A 48 -5.82 -8.39 2.09
CA GLU A 48 -6.58 -9.64 1.90
C GLU A 48 -7.48 -9.53 0.65
N THR A 49 -8.25 -8.44 0.55
CA THR A 49 -9.11 -8.18 -0.61
C THR A 49 -8.31 -8.11 -1.92
N ALA A 50 -7.15 -7.45 -1.90
CA ALA A 50 -6.29 -7.31 -3.08
C ALA A 50 -5.71 -8.65 -3.54
N VAL A 51 -5.23 -9.48 -2.60
CA VAL A 51 -4.69 -10.81 -2.89
C VAL A 51 -5.77 -11.76 -3.40
N GLU A 52 -6.96 -11.77 -2.78
CA GLU A 52 -8.08 -12.59 -3.23
C GLU A 52 -8.54 -12.19 -4.63
N SER A 53 -8.70 -10.89 -4.87
CA SER A 53 -9.07 -10.35 -6.19
C SER A 53 -8.02 -10.69 -7.25
N TYR A 54 -6.73 -10.56 -6.90
CA TYR A 54 -5.65 -10.92 -7.80
C TYR A 54 -5.63 -12.42 -8.09
N ALA A 55 -5.84 -13.29 -7.11
CA ALA A 55 -5.89 -14.73 -7.32
C ALA A 55 -7.01 -15.12 -8.30
N LEU A 56 -8.17 -14.47 -8.20
CA LEU A 56 -9.32 -14.70 -9.08
C LEU A 56 -9.10 -14.15 -10.50
N LEU A 57 -8.52 -12.96 -10.63
CA LEU A 57 -8.43 -12.24 -11.91
C LEU A 57 -7.12 -12.47 -12.65
N SER A 58 -6.02 -12.80 -11.95
CA SER A 58 -4.69 -12.95 -12.57
C SER A 58 -4.62 -13.92 -13.75
N PRO A 59 -5.41 -15.01 -13.86
CA PRO A 59 -5.33 -15.88 -15.04
C PRO A 59 -5.84 -15.23 -16.33
N SER A 60 -6.77 -14.27 -16.23
CA SER A 60 -7.41 -13.60 -17.37
C SER A 60 -6.83 -12.21 -17.67
N LEU A 61 -6.04 -11.64 -16.74
CA LEU A 61 -5.43 -10.34 -16.92
C LEU A 61 -4.24 -10.38 -17.91
N PRO A 62 -3.99 -9.30 -18.67
CA PRO A 62 -2.72 -9.07 -19.35
C PRO A 62 -1.55 -8.98 -18.36
N ASP A 63 -0.35 -9.41 -18.76
CA ASP A 63 0.83 -9.44 -17.88
C ASP A 63 1.20 -8.06 -17.30
N ALA A 64 0.99 -6.99 -18.08
CA ALA A 64 1.19 -5.62 -17.61
C ALA A 64 0.27 -5.27 -16.41
N LEU A 65 -0.98 -5.74 -16.42
CA LEU A 65 -1.92 -5.55 -15.31
C LEU A 65 -1.58 -6.46 -14.14
N LYS A 66 -1.10 -7.69 -14.39
CA LYS A 66 -0.61 -8.56 -13.31
C LYS A 66 0.57 -7.93 -12.57
N HIS A 67 1.53 -7.37 -13.30
CA HIS A 67 2.68 -6.68 -12.70
C HIS A 67 2.29 -5.45 -11.89
N LYS A 68 1.29 -4.68 -12.34
CA LYS A 68 0.76 -3.55 -11.58
C LYS A 68 0.04 -4.00 -10.31
N ALA A 69 -0.86 -4.98 -10.42
CA ALA A 69 -1.59 -5.52 -9.28
C ALA A 69 -0.63 -6.11 -8.22
N ARG A 70 0.43 -6.79 -8.67
CA ARG A 70 1.47 -7.28 -7.77
C ARG A 70 2.21 -6.16 -7.04
N ARG A 71 2.61 -5.09 -7.75
CA ARG A 71 3.24 -3.92 -7.11
C ARG A 71 2.33 -3.24 -6.09
N GLU A 72 1.02 -3.26 -6.34
CA GLU A 72 0.04 -2.73 -5.40
C GLU A 72 -0.03 -3.55 -4.11
N ILE A 73 -0.02 -4.89 -4.22
CA ILE A 73 0.03 -5.79 -3.07
C ILE A 73 1.34 -5.58 -2.28
N GLU A 74 2.48 -5.49 -2.98
CA GLU A 74 3.79 -5.23 -2.36
C GLU A 74 3.84 -3.87 -1.64
N PHE A 75 3.17 -2.85 -2.19
CA PHE A 75 3.02 -1.55 -1.52
C PHE A 75 2.23 -1.67 -0.20
N LEU A 76 1.09 -2.36 -0.21
CA LEU A 76 0.28 -2.57 1.00
C LEU A 76 1.03 -3.37 2.06
N GLU A 77 1.81 -4.38 1.66
CA GLU A 77 2.68 -5.12 2.56
C GLU A 77 3.74 -4.21 3.20
N GLY A 78 4.43 -3.40 2.39
CA GLY A 78 5.42 -2.44 2.88
C GLY A 78 4.83 -1.42 3.86
N LEU A 79 3.64 -0.90 3.55
CA LEU A 79 2.90 0.02 4.41
C LEU A 79 2.54 -0.62 5.75
N PHE A 80 2.03 -1.87 5.72
CA PHE A 80 1.70 -2.62 6.93
C PHE A 80 2.93 -2.80 7.83
N GLN A 81 4.05 -3.21 7.26
CA GLN A 81 5.31 -3.40 7.99
C GLN A 81 5.83 -2.09 8.59
N ALA A 82 5.81 -1.00 7.84
CA ALA A 82 6.23 0.31 8.33
C ALA A 82 5.39 0.78 9.53
N ARG A 83 4.07 0.56 9.46
CA ARG A 83 3.13 0.92 10.52
C ARG A 83 3.31 0.04 11.76
N LEU A 84 3.50 -1.26 11.56
CA LEU A 84 3.77 -2.21 12.64
C LEU A 84 5.06 -1.85 13.39
N ASN A 85 6.14 -1.56 12.65
CA ASN A 85 7.41 -1.12 13.22
C ASN A 85 7.27 0.18 14.03
N THR A 86 6.49 1.14 13.53
CA THR A 86 6.21 2.39 14.25
C THR A 86 5.52 2.14 15.59
N LEU A 87 4.52 1.24 15.62
CA LEU A 87 3.83 0.88 16.86
C LEU A 87 4.75 0.16 17.84
N ILE A 88 5.57 -0.78 17.38
CA ILE A 88 6.54 -1.50 18.20
C ILE A 88 7.55 -0.54 18.83
N LEU A 89 8.12 0.37 18.04
CA LEU A 89 9.07 1.37 18.52
C LEU A 89 8.43 2.33 19.52
N THR A 90 7.19 2.76 19.27
CA THR A 90 6.44 3.62 20.20
C THR A 90 6.18 2.92 21.52
N PHE A 91 5.80 1.64 21.50
CA PHE A 91 5.54 0.87 22.70
C PHE A 91 6.82 0.63 23.51
N ARG A 92 7.92 0.28 22.84
CA ARG A 92 9.24 0.09 23.47
C ARG A 92 9.78 1.37 24.10
N GLY A 93 9.58 2.52 23.45
CA GLY A 93 9.96 3.82 23.99
C GLY A 93 9.20 4.17 25.27
N ARG A 94 7.89 3.88 25.34
CA ARG A 94 7.10 4.11 26.56
C ARG A 94 7.53 3.22 27.73
N GLN A 95 7.81 1.94 27.48
CA GLN A 95 8.27 1.03 28.53
C GLN A 95 9.63 1.44 29.15
N SER A 96 10.52 2.05 28.35
CA SER A 96 11.80 2.56 28.87
C SER A 96 11.59 3.76 29.81
N SER A 97 10.70 4.69 29.43
CA SER A 97 10.42 5.88 30.23
C SER A 97 9.73 5.55 31.56
N ASP A 98 8.84 4.56 31.58
CA ASP A 98 8.14 4.16 32.82
C ASP A 98 9.07 3.49 33.85
N LEU A 99 10.18 2.87 33.40
CA LEU A 99 11.20 2.29 34.28
C LEU A 99 12.11 3.36 34.90
N ASP A 100 12.43 4.42 34.15
CA ASP A 100 13.28 5.51 34.64
C ASP A 100 12.59 6.32 35.75
N TRP A 101 11.25 6.46 35.71
CA TRP A 101 10.48 7.12 36.78
C TRP A 101 10.33 6.30 38.06
N GLN A 102 10.49 4.97 38.02
CA GLN A 102 10.41 4.11 39.20
C GLN A 102 11.74 3.99 39.96
N MET A 103 12.84 4.53 39.42
CA MET A 103 14.17 4.49 40.02
C MET A 103 14.67 5.87 40.50
N ALA A 104 13.82 6.90 40.51
CA ALA A 104 14.09 8.24 41.04
C ALA A 104 13.31 8.49 42.34
#